data_AF-A0A7Y0KA88-F1
#
_entry.id   AF-A0A7Y0KA88-F1
#
_cell.length_a   1.000
_cell.length_b   1.000
_cell.length_c   1.000
_cell.angle_alpha   90.00
_cell.angle_beta   90.00
_cell.angle_gamma   90.00
#
_symmetry.space_group_name_H-M   'P 1'
#
loop_
_entity.id
_entity.type
_entity.pdbx_description
1 polymer ?
#
loop_
_entity_poly.entity_id
_entity_poly.type
_entity_poly.pdbx_seq_one_letter_code
_entity_poly.pdbx_strand_id
1 'polypeptide(L)'
;MRVGYSILREINRGEFLPTEKDYGLRTREFENFIKFLENEGYLERVLRLDDYFSIKPARLTNKGHELLNNNKKYEESYPERKDLIKWVQVEKDLYSNGAVDE
;
A
#
# COMPACT_ATOMS: atom_id res chain seq x y z
N MET A 1 2.11 -8.08 4.44
CA MET A 1 1.33 -7.18 3.55
C MET A 1 2.25 -6.07 3.04
N ARG A 2 3.02 -6.38 2.00
CA ARG A 2 3.98 -5.51 1.34
C ARG A 2 3.35 -4.28 0.70
N VAL A 3 2.18 -4.44 0.07
CA VAL A 3 1.45 -3.32 -0.56
C VAL A 3 1.08 -2.25 0.47
N GLY A 4 0.46 -2.67 1.59
CA GLY A 4 0.10 -1.76 2.68
C GLY A 4 1.30 -1.07 3.28
N TYR A 5 2.36 -1.81 3.58
CA TYR A 5 3.61 -1.23 4.08
C TYR A 5 4.17 -0.17 3.11
N SER A 6 4.27 -0.50 1.83
CA SER A 6 4.80 0.40 0.81
C SER A 6 3.99 1.69 0.71
N ILE A 7 2.65 1.60 0.56
CA ILE A 7 1.79 2.78 0.47
C ILE A 7 1.95 3.69 1.69
N LEU A 8 1.92 3.11 2.89
CA LEU A 8 2.08 3.85 4.14
C LEU A 8 3.49 4.48 4.25
N ARG A 9 4.54 3.76 3.84
CA ARG A 9 5.91 4.28 3.81
C ARG A 9 6.01 5.50 2.91
N GLU A 10 5.47 5.43 1.70
CA GLU A 10 5.56 6.55 0.74
C GLU A 10 4.76 7.76 1.18
N ILE A 11 3.56 7.56 1.72
CA ILE A 11 2.77 8.67 2.30
C ILE A 11 3.53 9.31 3.48
N ASN A 12 4.17 8.49 4.32
CA ASN A 12 4.92 8.97 5.47
C ASN A 12 6.19 9.75 5.10
N ARG A 13 6.94 9.27 4.11
CA ARG A 13 8.22 9.88 3.71
C ARG A 13 8.06 11.02 2.72
N GLY A 14 7.01 10.98 1.90
CA GLY A 14 6.79 11.94 0.84
C GLY A 14 7.83 11.86 -0.29
N GLU A 15 8.54 10.74 -0.45
CA GLU A 15 9.52 10.53 -1.52
C GLU A 15 8.85 10.55 -2.91
N PHE A 16 7.69 9.90 -3.02
CA PHE A 16 6.78 10.07 -4.16
C PHE A 16 5.33 9.80 -3.76
N LEU A 17 4.39 10.17 -4.64
CA LEU A 17 2.97 9.88 -4.45
C LEU A 17 2.64 8.50 -5.07
N PRO A 18 2.27 7.49 -4.26
CA PRO A 18 1.96 6.16 -4.80
C PRO A 18 0.70 6.18 -5.67
N THR A 19 0.73 5.40 -6.75
CA THR A 19 -0.37 5.28 -7.72
C THR A 19 -0.71 3.81 -7.96
N GLU A 20 -1.86 3.54 -8.55
CA GLU A 20 -2.30 2.19 -8.91
C GLU A 20 -1.29 1.45 -9.80
N LYS A 21 -0.62 2.19 -10.69
CA LYS A 21 0.39 1.65 -11.62
C LYS A 21 1.64 1.15 -10.91
N ASP A 22 2.04 1.78 -9.81
CA ASP A 22 3.21 1.38 -9.03
C ASP A 22 3.05 -0.03 -8.41
N TYR A 23 1.80 -0.48 -8.27
CA TYR A 23 1.45 -1.77 -7.68
C TYR A 23 0.83 -2.75 -8.69
N GLY A 24 0.70 -2.36 -9.97
CA GLY A 24 0.05 -3.18 -10.98
C GLY A 24 -1.44 -3.42 -10.71
N LEU A 25 -2.10 -2.47 -10.05
CA LEU A 25 -3.51 -2.53 -9.68
C LEU A 25 -4.36 -1.72 -10.66
N ARG A 26 -5.63 -2.09 -10.79
CA ARG A 26 -6.65 -1.22 -11.41
C ARG A 26 -6.96 -0.07 -10.46
N THR A 27 -7.36 1.08 -11.01
CA THR A 27 -7.72 2.27 -10.23
C THR A 27 -8.70 1.96 -9.10
N ARG A 28 -9.78 1.22 -9.39
CA ARG A 28 -10.79 0.83 -8.39
C ARG A 28 -10.24 -0.09 -7.30
N GLU A 29 -9.29 -0.98 -7.63
CA GLU A 29 -8.65 -1.86 -6.65
C GLU A 29 -7.77 -1.05 -5.70
N PHE A 30 -6.99 -0.10 -6.25
CA PHE A 30 -6.17 0.80 -5.46
C PHE A 30 -7.02 1.68 -4.55
N GLU A 31 -8.07 2.33 -5.06
CA GLU A 31 -8.96 3.16 -4.27
C GLU A 31 -9.67 2.40 -3.14
N ASN A 32 -10.11 1.17 -3.42
CA ASN A 32 -10.70 0.28 -2.42
C ASN A 32 -9.67 -0.11 -1.35
N PHE A 33 -8.42 -0.35 -1.74
CA PHE A 33 -7.36 -0.67 -0.81
C PHE A 33 -6.99 0.51 0.09
N ILE A 34 -6.95 1.73 -0.46
CA ILE A 34 -6.79 2.95 0.34
C ILE A 34 -7.97 3.13 1.30
N LYS A 35 -9.21 2.88 0.85
CA LYS A 35 -10.39 2.92 1.71
C LYS A 35 -10.31 1.88 2.84
N PHE A 36 -9.79 0.69 2.55
CA PHE A 36 -9.54 -0.34 3.56
C PHE A 36 -8.54 0.15 4.60
N LEU A 37 -7.40 0.73 4.18
CA LEU A 37 -6.40 1.27 5.11
C LEU A 37 -6.95 2.42 5.98
N GLU A 38 -7.81 3.26 5.43
CA GLU A 38 -8.50 4.34 6.15
C GLU A 38 -9.51 3.79 7.16
N ASN A 39 -10.35 2.81 6.76
CA ASN A 39 -11.31 2.17 7.65
C ASN A 39 -10.65 1.41 8.80
N GLU A 40 -9.51 0.77 8.54
CA GLU A 40 -8.69 0.15 9.57
C GLU A 40 -7.96 1.16 10.46
N GLY A 41 -8.04 2.45 10.14
CA GLY A 41 -7.45 3.52 10.91
C GLY A 41 -5.94 3.63 10.78
N TYR A 42 -5.33 3.15 9.68
CA TYR A 42 -3.91 3.35 9.40
C TYR A 42 -3.63 4.69 8.70
N LEU A 43 -4.62 5.19 7.96
CA LEU A 43 -4.57 6.45 7.21
C LEU A 43 -5.74 7.35 7.60
N GLU A 44 -5.54 8.65 7.47
CA GLU A 44 -6.58 9.67 7.56
C GLU A 44 -6.40 10.73 6.47
N ARG A 45 -7.42 11.58 6.30
CA ARG A 45 -7.41 12.75 5.41
C ARG A 45 -7.23 12.41 3.93
N VAL A 46 -7.74 11.26 3.48
CA VAL A 46 -7.82 10.95 2.05
C VAL A 46 -8.89 11.85 1.43
N LEU A 47 -8.56 12.56 0.34
CA LEU A 47 -9.51 13.45 -0.33
C LEU A 47 -10.38 12.66 -1.31
N ARG A 48 -11.69 12.72 -1.09
CA ARG A 48 -12.72 12.17 -1.98
C ARG A 48 -13.77 13.26 -2.24
N LEU A 49 -13.98 13.60 -3.50
CA LEU A 49 -14.98 14.59 -3.92
C LEU A 49 -15.59 14.16 -5.25
N ASP A 50 -16.86 13.77 -5.26
CA ASP A 50 -17.53 13.19 -6.43
C ASP A 50 -16.69 12.04 -7.04
N ASP A 51 -16.23 12.22 -8.28
CA ASP A 51 -15.38 11.26 -9.00
C ASP A 51 -13.86 11.50 -8.78
N TYR A 52 -13.50 12.49 -7.96
CA TYR A 52 -12.11 12.82 -7.64
C TYR A 52 -11.62 12.08 -6.41
N PHE A 53 -10.45 11.46 -6.55
CA PHE A 53 -9.74 10.76 -5.50
C PHE A 53 -8.29 11.24 -5.42
N SER A 54 -7.80 11.56 -4.20
CA SER A 54 -6.41 11.91 -3.98
C SER A 54 -5.90 11.52 -2.60
N ILE A 55 -4.76 10.85 -2.58
CA ILE A 55 -4.00 10.54 -1.36
C ILE A 55 -2.94 11.60 -1.02
N LYS A 56 -2.82 12.68 -1.81
CA LYS A 56 -1.86 13.75 -1.53
C LYS A 56 -2.00 14.40 -0.14
N PRO A 57 -3.21 14.62 0.41
CA PRO A 57 -3.37 15.16 1.76
C PRO A 57 -3.35 14.08 2.86
N ALA A 58 -3.23 12.80 2.48
CA ALA A 58 -3.34 11.70 3.42
C ALA A 58 -2.19 11.73 4.44
N ARG A 59 -2.48 11.28 5.66
CA ARG A 59 -1.51 11.17 6.76
C ARG A 59 -1.65 9.84 7.45
N LEU A 60 -0.54 9.37 8.03
CA LEU A 60 -0.56 8.21 8.90
C LEU A 60 -1.12 8.60 10.25
N THR A 61 -1.91 7.68 10.82
CA THR A 61 -2.27 7.71 12.23
C THR A 61 -1.16 7.08 13.07
N ASN A 62 -1.29 7.11 14.39
CA ASN A 62 -0.40 6.36 15.29
C ASN A 62 -0.38 4.86 14.95
N LYS A 63 -1.54 4.28 14.64
CA LYS A 63 -1.66 2.87 14.21
C LYS A 63 -0.93 2.60 12.89
N GLY A 64 -0.98 3.56 11.96
CA GLY A 64 -0.20 3.52 10.72
C GLY A 64 1.31 3.48 10.98
N HIS A 65 1.80 4.33 11.89
CA HIS A 65 3.22 4.32 12.28
C HIS A 65 3.63 3.03 12.98
N GLU A 66 2.79 2.47 13.85
CA GLU A 66 3.02 1.17 14.48
C GLU A 66 3.14 0.05 13.45
N LEU A 67 2.28 0.04 12.42
CA LEU A 67 2.37 -0.95 11.33
C LEU A 67 3.73 -0.86 10.62
N LEU A 68 4.21 0.35 10.31
CA LEU A 68 5.53 0.54 9.71
C LEU A 68 6.64 0.00 10.62
N ASN A 69 6.61 0.31 11.91
CA ASN A 69 7.60 -0.16 12.87
C ASN A 69 7.61 -1.69 13.01
N ASN A 70 6.44 -2.32 13.10
CA ASN A 70 6.28 -3.77 13.22
C ASN A 70 6.75 -4.51 11.96
N ASN A 71 6.78 -3.83 10.82
CA ASN A 71 7.15 -4.40 9.53
C ASN A 71 8.47 -3.82 8.97
N LYS A 72 9.30 -3.21 9.82
CA LYS A 72 10.55 -2.54 9.44
C LYS A 72 11.52 -3.43 8.65
N LYS A 73 11.43 -4.77 8.81
CA LYS A 73 12.17 -5.76 8.00
C LYS A 73 11.98 -5.59 6.48
N TYR A 74 10.86 -5.02 6.04
CA TYR A 74 10.63 -4.74 4.63
C TYR A 74 11.49 -3.59 4.10
N GLU A 75 12.02 -2.73 4.97
CA GLU A 75 12.91 -1.64 4.56
C GLU A 75 14.23 -2.16 3.99
N GLU A 76 14.76 -3.26 4.53
CA GLU A 76 16.03 -3.86 4.12
C GLU A 76 16.01 -4.37 2.67
N SER A 77 14.81 -4.72 2.18
CA SER A 77 14.59 -5.24 0.84
C SER A 77 13.68 -4.34 0.01
N TYR A 78 13.50 -3.09 0.44
CA TYR A 78 12.58 -2.17 -0.22
C TYR A 78 13.13 -1.81 -1.61
N PRO A 79 12.36 -2.07 -2.69
CA PRO A 79 12.85 -1.88 -4.03
C PRO A 79 12.78 -0.41 -4.46
N GLU A 80 13.43 -0.09 -5.58
CA GLU A 80 13.12 1.14 -6.30
C GLU A 80 11.69 1.12 -6.85
N ARG A 81 11.11 2.30 -7.08
CA ARG A 81 9.73 2.46 -7.59
C ARG A 81 9.41 1.58 -8.80
N LYS A 82 10.35 1.47 -9.75
CA LYS A 82 10.19 0.67 -10.98
C LYS A 82 10.03 -0.83 -10.72
N ASP A 83 10.49 -1.32 -9.57
CA ASP A 83 10.51 -2.72 -9.19
C ASP A 83 9.45 -3.05 -8.12
N LEU A 84 8.64 -2.07 -7.70
CA LEU A 84 7.59 -2.25 -6.68
C LEU A 84 6.59 -3.34 -7.07
N ILE A 85 6.14 -3.37 -8.32
CA ILE A 85 5.19 -4.37 -8.83
C ILE A 85 5.70 -5.79 -8.55
N LYS A 86 6.95 -6.06 -8.91
CA LYS A 86 7.58 -7.39 -8.70
C LYS A 86 7.68 -7.71 -7.22
N TRP A 87 8.11 -6.74 -6.42
CA TRP A 87 8.33 -6.94 -4.99
C TRP A 87 7.03 -7.23 -4.22
N VAL A 88 5.92 -6.57 -4.57
CA VAL A 88 4.61 -6.84 -3.95
C VAL A 88 4.00 -8.16 -4.43
N GLN A 89 4.27 -8.57 -5.67
CA GLN A 89 3.76 -9.82 -6.25
C GLN A 89 4.35 -11.08 -5.59
N VAL A 90 5.55 -11.01 -5.00
CA VAL A 90 6.14 -12.13 -4.26
C VAL A 90 5.20 -12.66 -3.17
N GLU A 91 4.42 -11.79 -2.51
CA GLU A 91 3.40 -12.25 -1.55
C GLU A 91 2.29 -13.03 -2.26
N LYS A 92 1.82 -12.57 -3.42
CA LYS A 92 0.75 -13.21 -4.18
C LYS A 92 1.13 -14.63 -4.63
N ASP A 93 2.35 -14.81 -5.11
CA ASP A 93 2.83 -16.11 -5.59
C ASP A 93 3.04 -17.11 -4.43
N LEU A 94 3.49 -16.63 -3.26
CA LEU A 94 3.61 -17.46 -2.05
C LEU A 94 2.27 -17.99 -1.54
N TYR A 95 1.17 -17.23 -1.71
CA TYR A 95 -0.17 -17.66 -1.32
C TYR A 95 -0.92 -18.44 -2.41
N SER A 96 -0.60 -18.21 -3.69
CA SER A 96 -1.26 -18.92 -4.80
C SER A 96 -0.74 -20.36 -5.00
N ASN A 97 0.47 -20.66 -4.53
CA ASN A 97 1.04 -22.02 -4.57
C ASN A 97 0.49 -22.98 -3.49
N GLY A 98 -0.50 -22.55 -2.70
CA GLY A 98 -1.16 -23.36 -1.67
C GLY A 98 -2.54 -23.91 -2.04
N ALA A 99 -3.09 -23.54 -3.21
CA ALA A 99 -4.30 -24.17 -3.74
C ALA A 99 -3.89 -25.38 -4.59
N VAL A 100 -3.56 -26.48 -3.91
CA VAL A 100 -3.66 -27.80 -4.54
C VAL A 100 -5.16 -28.08 -4.62
N ASP A 101 -5.71 -28.06 -5.83
CA ASP A 101 -7.02 -28.64 -6.09
C ASP A 101 -6.93 -30.16 -5.79
N GLU A 102 -7.47 -30.59 -4.65
CA GLU A 102 -7.88 -31.97 -4.39
C GLU A 102 -9.35 -32.01 -3.97
#